data_AF-A0A383D414-F1
#
_entry.id   AF-A0A383D414-F1
#
_cell.length_a   1.000
_cell.length_b   1.000
_cell.length_c   1.000
_cell.angle_alpha   90.00
_cell.angle_beta   90.00
_cell.angle_gamma   90.00
#
_symmetry.space_group_name_H-M   'P 1'
#
loop_
_entity.id
_entity.type
_entity.pdbx_description
1 polymer ?
#
loop_
_entity_poly.entity_id
_entity_poly.type
_entity_poly.pdbx_seq_one_letter_code
_entity_poly.pdbx_strand_id
1 'polypeptide(L)'
;MSTQKKSKTGFNELNGRKLTRRKFISKTGTVSFVTMAAPSFMGRSQAEAASREVLTGAHWGVMKAKVEGGRFVEAIPFAKDPLPTSLVEYTPDMVYSQSRIRHPMVRAGFLKEGPKSNSGKRGRDAFVQVSWDKALELVASELKQVRATSGPSAIYAGNPGWKSPGKLHSSSAALARLLNLNGGYTPAMGDYSTGAGQVIMSH
;
A
#
# COMPACT_ATOMS: atom_id res chain seq x y z
N MET A 1 17.34 -73.31 -30.43
CA MET A 1 18.69 -73.82 -30.06
C MET A 1 19.53 -72.61 -29.66
N SER A 2 20.34 -72.55 -28.62
CA SER A 2 20.56 -73.38 -27.43
C SER A 2 21.56 -72.60 -26.56
N THR A 3 21.33 -72.55 -25.24
CA THR A 3 22.33 -72.55 -24.13
C THR A 3 23.52 -71.56 -24.13
N GLN A 4 23.61 -70.59 -23.20
CA GLN A 4 24.02 -70.68 -21.77
C GLN A 4 25.54 -70.94 -21.53
N LYS A 5 26.27 -69.99 -20.89
CA LYS A 5 26.97 -70.20 -19.59
C LYS A 5 27.70 -68.97 -18.99
N LYS A 6 27.75 -69.01 -17.65
CA LYS A 6 28.20 -68.05 -16.61
C LYS A 6 29.73 -67.90 -16.45
N SER A 7 30.18 -66.78 -15.85
CA SER A 7 31.06 -66.73 -14.64
C SER A 7 31.05 -65.29 -14.08
N LYS A 8 30.66 -64.97 -12.83
CA LYS A 8 31.29 -65.15 -11.49
C LYS A 8 32.67 -64.51 -11.33
N THR A 9 32.71 -63.29 -10.76
CA THR A 9 33.63 -62.79 -9.70
C THR A 9 33.33 -61.29 -9.55
N GLY A 10 33.07 -60.68 -8.39
CA GLY A 10 33.60 -60.94 -7.06
C GLY A 10 34.38 -59.70 -6.61
N PHE A 11 33.71 -58.55 -6.47
CA PHE A 11 34.34 -57.34 -5.91
C PHE A 11 34.26 -57.44 -4.39
N ASN A 12 35.21 -58.17 -3.81
CA ASN A 12 35.45 -58.17 -2.38
C ASN A 12 36.95 -58.11 -2.21
N GLU A 13 37.47 -56.92 -1.93
CA GLU A 13 38.59 -56.68 -0.99
C GLU A 13 38.97 -55.20 -0.99
N LEU A 14 38.41 -54.46 -0.03
CA LEU A 14 39.06 -53.28 0.54
C LEU A 14 38.94 -53.37 2.07
N ASN A 15 40.06 -53.78 2.68
CA ASN A 15 40.54 -53.39 4.00
C ASN A 15 39.57 -53.42 5.19
N GLY A 16 39.49 -54.61 5.80
CA GLY A 16 39.79 -54.85 7.22
C GLY A 16 39.52 -53.77 8.26
N ARG A 17 38.25 -53.56 8.64
CA ARG A 17 37.80 -53.26 10.02
C ARG A 17 36.28 -53.42 10.10
N LYS A 18 35.79 -54.51 10.72
CA LYS A 18 34.35 -54.72 10.94
C LYS A 18 33.78 -53.59 11.81
N LEU A 19 32.99 -52.69 11.21
CA LEU A 19 32.20 -51.70 11.93
C LEU A 19 31.09 -52.41 12.72
N THR A 20 31.24 -52.50 14.03
CA THR A 20 30.22 -53.09 14.91
C THR A 20 29.07 -52.11 15.16
N ARG A 21 27.83 -52.61 15.24
CA ARG A 21 26.60 -51.81 15.48
C ARG A 21 26.74 -50.81 16.64
N ARG A 22 27.50 -51.17 17.68
CA ARG A 22 27.79 -50.31 18.85
C ARG A 22 28.67 -49.10 18.53
N LYS A 23 29.64 -49.23 17.61
CA LYS A 23 30.49 -48.12 17.13
C LYS A 23 29.76 -47.19 16.17
N PHE A 24 28.76 -47.69 15.45
CA PHE A 24 27.90 -46.86 14.60
C PHE A 24 27.00 -45.95 15.44
N ILE A 25 26.28 -46.50 16.42
CA ILE A 25 25.40 -45.72 17.31
C ILE A 25 26.18 -44.72 18.16
N SER A 26 27.40 -45.07 18.60
CA SER A 26 28.28 -44.14 19.30
C SER A 26 28.76 -42.96 18.43
N LYS A 27 28.86 -43.13 17.10
CA LYS A 27 29.31 -42.06 16.19
C LYS A 27 28.15 -41.20 15.66
N THR A 28 26.92 -41.72 15.62
CA THR A 28 25.74 -40.93 15.25
C THR A 28 25.19 -40.08 16.40
N GLY A 29 25.50 -40.42 17.66
CA GLY A 29 25.05 -39.64 18.83
C GLY A 29 25.68 -38.25 18.97
N THR A 30 26.78 -37.96 18.28
CA THR A 30 27.57 -36.71 18.47
C THR A 30 27.34 -35.63 17.40
N VAL A 31 26.52 -35.89 16.37
CA VAL A 31 26.21 -34.89 15.32
C VAL A 31 25.01 -34.00 15.69
N SER A 32 24.29 -34.31 16.78
CA SER A 32 23.02 -33.64 17.11
C SER A 32 23.14 -32.30 17.84
N PHE A 33 24.34 -31.85 18.24
CA PHE A 33 24.47 -30.63 19.05
C PHE A 33 25.09 -29.42 18.34
N VAL A 34 25.67 -29.56 17.15
CA VAL A 34 26.26 -28.41 16.42
C VAL A 34 25.23 -27.69 15.52
N THR A 35 24.12 -28.35 15.16
CA THR A 35 23.07 -27.73 14.33
C THR A 35 22.09 -26.86 15.11
N MET A 36 22.04 -26.94 16.45
CA MET A 36 21.10 -26.11 17.25
C MET A 36 21.61 -24.70 17.56
N ALA A 37 22.90 -24.39 17.32
CA ALA A 37 23.46 -23.05 17.54
C ALA A 37 23.59 -22.22 16.24
N ALA A 38 23.21 -22.77 15.08
CA ALA A 38 23.29 -22.09 13.79
C ALA A 38 22.16 -21.08 13.48
N PRO A 39 20.91 -21.17 14.01
CA PRO A 39 19.87 -20.20 13.63
C PRO A 39 20.11 -18.80 14.21
N SER A 40 20.96 -18.67 15.25
CA SER A 40 21.12 -17.41 15.98
C SER A 40 22.15 -16.45 15.35
N PHE A 41 22.99 -16.93 14.42
CA PHE A 41 23.91 -16.11 13.64
C PHE A 41 23.51 -15.95 12.17
N MET A 42 22.38 -16.53 11.77
CA MET A 42 21.68 -16.11 10.57
C MET A 42 20.95 -14.82 10.94
N GLY A 43 21.74 -13.73 11.00
CA GLY A 43 21.23 -12.38 11.08
C GLY A 43 20.09 -12.27 10.09
N ARG A 44 19.04 -11.53 10.47
CA ARG A 44 18.01 -11.10 9.54
C ARG A 44 18.71 -10.77 8.23
N SER A 45 18.61 -11.64 7.24
CA SER A 45 18.82 -11.21 5.88
C SER A 45 17.66 -10.25 5.69
N GLN A 46 17.94 -8.98 6.00
CA GLN A 46 17.44 -7.95 5.14
C GLN A 46 17.91 -8.42 3.78
N ALA A 47 17.02 -9.09 3.04
CA ALA A 47 17.06 -9.00 1.61
C ALA A 47 17.08 -7.49 1.39
N GLU A 48 18.28 -6.94 1.24
CA GLU A 48 18.52 -5.59 0.82
C GLU A 48 17.71 -5.48 -0.45
N ALA A 49 16.54 -4.84 -0.34
CA ALA A 49 15.56 -4.89 -1.40
C ALA A 49 16.25 -4.25 -2.60
N ALA A 50 16.59 -5.09 -3.59
CA ALA A 50 17.40 -4.70 -4.72
C ALA A 50 16.82 -3.41 -5.31
N SER A 51 17.70 -2.45 -5.59
CA SER A 51 17.32 -1.20 -6.23
C SER A 51 16.53 -1.52 -7.50
N ARG A 52 15.33 -0.96 -7.63
CA ARG A 52 14.47 -1.15 -8.80
C ARG A 52 13.95 0.17 -9.32
N GLU A 53 13.85 0.28 -10.63
CA GLU A 53 13.18 1.38 -11.30
C GLU A 53 11.77 0.95 -11.72
N VAL A 54 10.78 1.78 -11.42
CA VAL A 54 9.38 1.54 -11.79
C VAL A 54 8.86 2.71 -12.62
N LEU A 55 8.41 2.43 -13.84
CA LEU A 55 7.79 3.46 -14.68
C LEU A 55 6.40 3.82 -14.14
N THR A 56 6.14 5.11 -13.95
CA THR A 56 4.87 5.64 -13.44
C THR A 56 4.61 7.05 -13.98
N GLY A 57 3.48 7.66 -13.66
CA GLY A 57 3.11 8.99 -14.13
C GLY A 57 2.28 9.79 -13.13
N ALA A 58 2.38 11.10 -13.23
CA ALA A 58 1.60 12.09 -12.49
C ALA A 58 1.21 13.23 -13.44
N HIS A 59 0.50 14.25 -12.92
CA HIS A 59 0.05 15.38 -13.73
C HIS A 59 1.18 16.18 -14.39
N TRP A 60 2.36 16.16 -13.79
CA TRP A 60 3.53 16.85 -14.28
C TRP A 60 4.41 15.96 -15.18
N GLY A 61 4.00 14.73 -15.51
CA GLY A 61 4.67 13.91 -16.52
C GLY A 61 4.89 12.43 -16.15
N VAL A 62 5.54 11.72 -17.07
CA VAL A 62 6.00 10.34 -16.89
C VAL A 62 7.35 10.36 -16.21
N MET A 63 7.59 9.43 -15.29
CA MET A 63 8.83 9.32 -14.53
C MET A 63 9.22 7.85 -14.33
N LYS A 64 10.49 7.62 -14.05
CA LYS A 64 10.94 6.38 -13.41
C LYS A 64 11.14 6.64 -11.92
N ALA A 65 10.42 5.89 -11.09
CA ALA A 65 10.61 5.91 -9.65
C ALA A 65 11.69 4.90 -9.27
N LYS A 66 12.82 5.40 -8.75
CA LYS A 66 13.89 4.58 -8.18
C LYS A 66 13.53 4.22 -6.73
N VAL A 67 13.51 2.93 -6.45
CA VAL A 67 13.14 2.38 -5.14
C VAL A 67 14.30 1.57 -4.58
N GLU A 68 14.80 1.99 -3.42
CA GLU A 68 15.90 1.35 -2.70
C GLU A 68 15.44 1.00 -1.29
N GLY A 69 15.68 -0.24 -0.84
CA GLY A 69 15.27 -0.66 0.50
C GLY A 69 13.75 -0.54 0.74
N GLY A 70 12.93 -0.61 -0.32
CA GLY A 70 11.48 -0.42 -0.26
C GLY A 70 11.02 1.04 -0.14
N ARG A 71 11.94 2.02 -0.23
CA ARG A 71 11.65 3.46 -0.18
C ARG A 71 11.80 4.08 -1.57
N PHE A 72 10.87 4.93 -1.94
CA PHE A 72 10.98 5.75 -3.14
C PHE A 72 11.98 6.88 -2.89
N VAL A 73 13.17 6.78 -3.49
CA VAL A 73 14.29 7.68 -3.17
C VAL A 73 14.48 8.79 -4.19
N GLU A 74 14.14 8.53 -5.45
CA GLU A 74 14.42 9.45 -6.55
C GLU A 74 13.40 9.26 -7.68
N ALA A 75 12.96 10.37 -8.25
CA ALA A 75 12.08 10.40 -9.42
C ALA A 75 12.85 10.95 -10.62
N ILE A 76 13.11 10.08 -11.60
CA ILE A 76 13.90 10.40 -12.79
C ILE A 76 12.93 10.77 -13.92
N PRO A 77 13.07 11.95 -14.56
CA PRO A 77 12.25 12.31 -15.71
C PRO A 77 12.32 11.28 -16.84
N PHE A 78 11.22 11.11 -17.57
CA PHE A 78 11.19 10.16 -18.66
C PHE A 78 12.10 10.61 -19.81
N ALA A 79 13.04 9.76 -20.21
CA ALA A 79 14.08 10.11 -21.19
C ALA A 79 13.56 10.55 -22.57
N LYS A 80 12.31 10.25 -22.93
CA LYS A 80 11.68 10.67 -24.19
C LYS A 80 10.81 11.93 -24.05
N ASP A 81 10.71 12.49 -22.85
CA ASP A 81 10.06 13.79 -22.66
C ASP A 81 11.01 14.89 -23.18
N PRO A 82 10.61 15.66 -24.21
CA PRO A 82 11.48 16.70 -24.77
C PRO A 82 11.64 17.92 -23.84
N LEU A 83 10.74 18.09 -22.85
CA LEU A 83 10.77 19.24 -21.94
C LEU A 83 10.27 18.84 -20.55
N PRO A 84 11.03 18.01 -19.81
CA PRO A 84 10.63 17.58 -18.48
C PRO A 84 10.59 18.77 -17.52
N THR A 85 9.59 18.77 -16.64
CA THR A 85 9.48 19.78 -15.56
C THR A 85 10.27 19.35 -14.33
N SER A 86 10.85 20.32 -13.62
CA SER A 86 11.55 20.08 -12.35
C SER A 86 10.64 19.55 -11.25
N LEU A 87 9.31 19.66 -11.38
CA LEU A 87 8.36 19.09 -10.43
C LEU A 87 8.50 17.57 -10.29
N VAL A 88 9.03 16.88 -11.31
CA VAL A 88 9.26 15.43 -11.28
C VAL A 88 10.16 15.06 -10.10
N GLU A 89 11.24 15.80 -9.89
CA GLU A 89 12.28 15.47 -8.92
C GLU A 89 11.78 15.54 -7.47
N TYR A 90 10.77 16.37 -7.19
CA TYR A 90 10.19 16.59 -5.85
C TYR A 90 9.13 15.56 -5.44
N THR A 91 8.85 14.58 -6.29
CA THR A 91 7.80 13.59 -6.02
C THR A 91 8.04 12.72 -4.79
N PRO A 92 9.27 12.25 -4.51
CA PRO A 92 9.54 11.51 -3.29
C PRO A 92 9.18 12.31 -2.04
N ASP A 93 9.43 13.63 -2.03
CA ASP A 93 9.12 14.51 -0.91
C ASP A 93 7.62 14.62 -0.67
N MET A 94 6.80 14.58 -1.72
CA MET A 94 5.33 14.54 -1.57
C MET A 94 4.87 13.29 -0.80
N VAL A 95 5.56 12.15 -0.96
CA VAL A 95 5.21 10.90 -0.30
C VAL A 95 5.62 10.92 1.18
N TYR A 96 6.78 11.49 1.49
CA TYR A 96 7.41 11.41 2.82
C TYR A 96 7.50 12.72 3.60
N SER A 97 6.82 13.78 3.13
CA SER A 97 6.79 15.08 3.79
C SER A 97 6.37 15.00 5.26
N GLN A 98 6.83 15.98 6.05
CA GLN A 98 6.43 16.10 7.46
C GLN A 98 4.91 16.28 7.61
N SER A 99 4.28 16.95 6.65
CA SER A 99 2.82 17.20 6.62
C SER A 99 1.99 15.99 6.17
N ARG A 100 2.61 14.82 5.94
CA ARG A 100 1.88 13.61 5.53
C ARG A 100 0.92 13.15 6.63
N ILE A 101 -0.36 13.04 6.30
CA ILE A 101 -1.39 12.46 7.18
C ILE A 101 -1.13 10.96 7.33
N ARG A 102 -0.88 10.51 8.56
CA ARG A 102 -0.48 9.12 8.89
C ARG A 102 -1.62 8.26 9.44
N HIS A 103 -2.56 8.86 10.15
CA HIS A 103 -3.62 8.16 10.88
C HIS A 103 -4.97 8.86 10.71
N PRO A 104 -6.09 8.13 10.87
CA PRO A 104 -7.41 8.74 11.01
C PRO A 104 -7.44 9.63 12.25
N MET A 105 -7.92 10.85 12.07
CA MET A 105 -8.03 11.84 13.14
C MET A 105 -9.46 12.36 13.19
N VAL A 106 -9.98 12.58 14.39
CA VAL A 106 -11.29 13.20 14.62
C VAL A 106 -11.09 14.43 15.48
N ARG A 107 -11.75 15.53 15.11
CA ARG A 107 -11.72 16.74 15.91
C ARG A 107 -12.27 16.46 17.31
N ALA A 108 -11.56 16.87 18.36
CA ALA A 108 -11.87 16.56 19.76
C ALA A 108 -13.31 16.93 20.13
N GLY A 109 -13.78 18.14 19.77
CA GLY A 109 -15.16 18.55 20.02
C GLY A 109 -16.20 17.66 19.32
N PHE A 110 -15.94 17.21 18.09
CA PHE A 110 -16.84 16.30 17.37
C PHE A 110 -16.86 14.91 18.01
N LEU A 111 -15.71 14.40 18.46
CA LEU A 111 -15.65 13.11 19.12
C LEU A 111 -16.43 13.08 20.45
N LYS A 112 -16.45 14.21 21.18
CA LYS A 112 -17.15 14.34 22.47
C LYS A 112 -18.65 14.58 22.32
N GLU A 113 -19.06 15.44 21.40
CA GLU A 113 -20.43 15.98 21.33
C GLU A 113 -21.16 15.64 20.03
N GLY A 114 -20.51 14.94 19.09
CA GLY A 114 -21.07 14.55 17.80
C GLY A 114 -21.53 15.76 16.97
N PRO A 115 -22.66 15.66 16.25
CA PRO A 115 -23.21 16.76 15.44
C PRO A 115 -23.51 18.05 16.21
N LYS A 116 -23.75 17.95 17.53
CA LYS A 116 -24.03 19.11 18.39
C LYS A 116 -22.78 19.98 18.64
N SER A 117 -21.61 19.53 18.23
CA SER A 117 -20.31 20.20 18.40
C SER A 117 -20.14 21.46 17.52
N ASN A 118 -21.10 22.39 17.53
CA ASN A 118 -21.04 23.65 16.79
C ASN A 118 -20.38 24.78 17.61
N SER A 119 -19.14 24.55 18.05
CA SER A 119 -18.43 25.48 18.94
C SER A 119 -17.69 26.62 18.23
N GLY A 120 -17.78 26.74 16.90
CA GLY A 120 -16.97 27.71 16.13
C GLY A 120 -15.46 27.45 16.16
N LYS A 121 -15.04 26.27 16.66
CA LYS A 121 -13.62 25.89 16.82
C LYS A 121 -13.03 25.14 15.63
N ARG A 122 -13.78 24.92 14.54
CA ARG A 122 -13.22 24.30 13.31
C ARG A 122 -12.00 25.12 12.84
N GLY A 123 -10.89 24.44 12.57
CA GLY A 123 -9.60 25.06 12.23
C GLY A 123 -8.73 25.46 13.43
N ARG A 124 -9.22 25.40 14.67
CA ARG A 124 -8.48 25.75 15.90
C ARG A 124 -8.52 24.68 17.00
N ASP A 125 -9.38 23.67 16.83
CA ASP A 125 -9.59 22.60 17.80
C ASP A 125 -8.50 21.51 17.68
N ALA A 126 -8.30 20.76 18.75
CA ALA A 126 -7.37 19.64 18.76
C ALA A 126 -7.93 18.46 17.94
N PHE A 127 -7.03 17.63 17.44
CA PHE A 127 -7.36 16.37 16.76
C PHE A 127 -6.93 15.18 17.61
N VAL A 128 -7.82 14.20 17.71
CA VAL A 128 -7.60 12.95 18.44
C VAL A 128 -7.47 11.83 17.43
N GLN A 129 -6.40 11.04 17.56
CA GLN A 129 -6.20 9.85 16.74
C GLN A 129 -7.24 8.78 17.09
N VAL A 130 -7.80 8.13 16.09
CA VAL A 130 -8.75 7.03 16.26
C VAL A 130 -8.38 5.84 15.36
N SER A 131 -9.00 4.68 15.62
CA SER A 131 -8.88 3.53 14.72
C SER A 131 -9.65 3.77 13.41
N TRP A 132 -9.28 3.02 12.37
CA TRP A 132 -10.02 3.01 11.11
C TRP A 132 -11.48 2.61 11.30
N ASP A 133 -11.75 1.57 12.08
CA ASP A 133 -13.13 1.13 12.37
C ASP A 133 -13.95 2.26 12.98
N LYS A 134 -13.37 3.00 13.93
CA LYS A 134 -14.07 4.12 14.57
C LYS A 134 -14.33 5.26 13.60
N ALA A 135 -13.34 5.61 12.77
CA ALA A 135 -13.51 6.66 11.76
C ALA A 135 -14.61 6.30 10.74
N LEU A 136 -14.63 5.05 10.27
CA LEU A 136 -15.61 4.54 9.32
C LEU A 136 -17.02 4.46 9.94
N GLU A 137 -17.12 4.01 11.19
CA GLU A 137 -18.38 3.98 11.95
C GLU A 137 -18.98 5.38 12.07
N LEU A 138 -18.17 6.38 12.43
CA LEU A 138 -18.62 7.77 12.56
C LEU A 138 -19.13 8.31 11.22
N VAL A 139 -18.36 8.17 10.14
CA VAL A 139 -18.77 8.65 8.81
C VAL A 139 -20.05 7.94 8.34
N ALA A 140 -20.13 6.61 8.48
CA ALA A 140 -21.29 5.85 8.05
C ALA A 140 -22.55 6.20 8.86
N SER A 141 -22.40 6.41 10.17
CA SER A 141 -23.52 6.79 11.06
C SER A 141 -24.06 8.18 10.71
N GLU A 142 -23.18 9.15 10.45
CA GLU A 142 -23.57 10.50 10.04
C GLU A 142 -24.27 10.49 8.66
N LEU A 143 -23.72 9.78 7.67
CA LEU A 143 -24.34 9.67 6.36
C LEU A 143 -25.74 9.04 6.41
N LYS A 144 -25.94 8.05 7.29
CA LYS A 144 -27.25 7.43 7.51
C LYS A 144 -28.20 8.38 8.23
N GLN A 145 -27.72 9.06 9.27
CA GLN A 145 -28.51 9.98 10.09
C GLN A 145 -29.00 11.17 9.26
N VAL A 146 -28.10 11.86 8.55
CA VAL A 146 -28.44 13.02 7.71
C VAL A 146 -29.44 12.63 6.63
N ARG A 147 -29.24 11.48 5.98
CA ARG A 147 -30.19 10.98 4.99
C ARG A 147 -31.56 10.70 5.59
N ALA A 148 -31.61 10.08 6.78
CA ALA A 148 -32.88 9.77 7.44
C ALA A 148 -33.64 11.03 7.90
N THR A 149 -32.92 12.06 8.33
CA THR A 149 -33.56 13.28 8.88
C THR A 149 -33.84 14.36 7.84
N SER A 150 -33.01 14.45 6.79
CA SER A 150 -33.01 15.59 5.87
C SER A 150 -32.99 15.19 4.39
N GLY A 151 -32.94 13.88 4.12
CA GLY A 151 -32.89 13.35 2.76
C GLY A 151 -31.51 13.47 2.11
N PRO A 152 -31.34 12.87 0.91
CA PRO A 152 -30.06 12.87 0.20
C PRO A 152 -29.61 14.26 -0.29
N SER A 153 -30.54 15.19 -0.54
CA SER A 153 -30.20 16.55 -0.99
C SER A 153 -29.44 17.38 0.05
N ALA A 154 -29.50 17.00 1.33
CA ALA A 154 -28.74 17.64 2.41
C ALA A 154 -27.25 17.24 2.41
N ILE A 155 -26.84 16.27 1.60
CA ILE A 155 -25.46 15.81 1.49
C ILE A 155 -24.84 16.45 0.24
N TYR A 156 -23.85 17.32 0.42
CA TYR A 156 -23.10 17.93 -0.69
C TYR A 156 -21.74 17.27 -0.85
N ALA A 157 -21.44 16.73 -2.04
CA ALA A 157 -20.18 16.02 -2.31
C ALA A 157 -19.02 16.93 -2.75
N GLY A 158 -19.28 18.24 -2.90
CA GLY A 158 -18.27 19.19 -3.38
C GLY A 158 -18.03 19.13 -4.88
N ASN A 159 -17.26 20.10 -5.39
CA ASN A 159 -16.74 20.10 -6.75
C ASN A 159 -15.44 19.27 -6.78
N PRO A 160 -15.32 18.23 -7.62
CA PRO A 160 -14.08 17.49 -7.75
C PRO A 160 -12.95 18.38 -8.28
N GLY A 161 -12.07 18.82 -7.40
CA GLY A 161 -10.84 19.53 -7.76
C GLY A 161 -9.79 18.62 -8.41
N TRP A 162 -8.57 19.16 -8.57
CA TRP A 162 -7.41 18.42 -9.09
C TRP A 162 -6.99 17.28 -8.14
N LYS A 163 -7.54 16.09 -8.37
CA LYS A 163 -7.05 14.82 -7.83
C LYS A 163 -5.89 14.28 -8.68
N SER A 164 -5.25 13.18 -8.27
CA SER A 164 -4.25 12.48 -9.10
C SER A 164 -4.85 11.82 -10.35
N PRO A 165 -4.07 11.67 -11.44
CA PRO A 165 -4.49 10.92 -12.62
C PRO A 165 -4.58 9.43 -12.31
N GLY A 166 -5.46 8.73 -13.03
CA GLY A 166 -5.71 7.30 -12.84
C GLY A 166 -7.15 6.94 -13.15
N LYS A 167 -7.36 5.86 -13.91
CA LYS A 167 -8.70 5.38 -14.30
C LYS A 167 -9.40 4.67 -13.15
N LEU A 168 -8.69 3.82 -12.42
CA LEU A 168 -9.24 3.04 -11.31
C LEU A 168 -9.33 3.86 -10.02
N HIS A 169 -8.21 4.40 -9.53
CA HIS A 169 -8.14 5.15 -8.28
C HIS A 169 -8.54 6.63 -8.45
N SER A 170 -9.75 6.85 -8.99
CA SER A 170 -10.37 8.17 -9.07
C SER A 170 -11.13 8.46 -7.78
N SER A 171 -10.59 9.33 -6.90
CA SER A 171 -11.21 9.70 -5.63
C SER A 171 -12.62 10.27 -5.80
N SER A 172 -12.83 11.14 -6.79
CA SER A 172 -14.13 11.73 -7.10
C SER A 172 -15.14 10.68 -7.54
N ALA A 173 -14.74 9.72 -8.39
CA ALA A 173 -15.64 8.65 -8.83
C ALA A 173 -15.97 7.68 -7.68
N ALA A 174 -15.00 7.38 -6.81
CA ALA A 174 -15.21 6.55 -5.63
C ALA A 174 -16.19 7.21 -4.64
N LEU A 175 -16.05 8.51 -4.39
CA LEU A 175 -16.96 9.28 -3.56
C LEU A 175 -18.37 9.32 -4.16
N ALA A 176 -18.49 9.65 -5.46
CA ALA A 176 -19.77 9.67 -6.15
C ALA A 176 -20.46 8.31 -6.11
N ARG A 177 -19.70 7.21 -6.31
CA ARG A 177 -20.22 5.84 -6.19
C ARG A 177 -20.74 5.56 -4.78
N LEU A 178 -19.96 5.89 -3.75
CA LEU A 178 -20.36 5.70 -2.35
C LEU A 178 -21.67 6.44 -2.04
N LEU A 179 -21.76 7.71 -2.42
CA LEU A 179 -22.93 8.53 -2.11
C LEU A 179 -24.17 8.12 -2.90
N ASN A 180 -24.01 7.69 -4.16
CA ASN A 180 -25.11 7.10 -4.93
C ASN A 180 -25.62 5.80 -4.27
N LEU A 181 -24.73 4.93 -3.80
CA LEU A 181 -25.13 3.74 -3.03
C LEU A 181 -25.75 4.09 -1.67
N ASN A 182 -25.40 5.25 -1.12
CA ASN A 182 -26.05 5.81 0.07
C ASN A 182 -27.40 6.48 -0.25
N GLY A 183 -27.93 6.42 -1.47
CA GLY A 183 -29.26 6.96 -1.81
C GLY A 183 -29.26 8.36 -2.42
N GLY A 184 -28.10 8.85 -2.85
CA GLY A 184 -27.96 10.10 -3.60
C GLY A 184 -27.33 11.24 -2.78
N TYR A 185 -27.04 12.34 -3.47
CA TYR A 185 -26.42 13.55 -2.94
C TYR A 185 -26.68 14.74 -3.88
N THR A 186 -26.41 15.96 -3.41
CA THR A 186 -26.40 17.17 -4.23
C THR A 186 -25.04 17.31 -4.93
N PRO A 187 -24.97 17.25 -6.28
CA PRO A 187 -23.71 17.39 -7.00
C PRO A 187 -23.31 18.86 -7.16
N ALA A 188 -22.03 19.08 -7.47
CA ALA A 188 -21.55 20.35 -7.99
C ALA A 188 -21.64 20.39 -9.52
N MET A 189 -21.80 21.59 -10.08
CA MET A 189 -21.83 21.83 -11.52
C MET A 189 -20.64 22.70 -11.94
N GLY A 190 -20.12 22.41 -13.14
CA GLY A 190 -19.01 23.11 -13.78
C GLY A 190 -17.66 22.99 -13.06
N ASP A 191 -16.73 23.87 -13.42
CA ASP A 191 -15.40 23.93 -12.83
C ASP A 191 -14.91 25.37 -12.63
N TYR A 192 -13.86 25.54 -11.84
CA TYR A 192 -13.27 26.84 -11.54
C TYR A 192 -12.50 27.46 -12.71
N SER A 193 -12.20 26.70 -13.77
CA SER A 193 -11.40 27.19 -14.90
C SER A 193 -12.28 27.85 -15.96
N THR A 194 -13.44 27.25 -16.27
CA THR A 194 -14.30 27.65 -17.39
C THR A 194 -15.81 27.61 -17.07
N GLY A 195 -16.20 27.51 -15.79
CA GLY A 195 -17.60 27.31 -15.38
C GLY A 195 -18.60 28.32 -15.94
N ALA A 196 -18.23 29.59 -16.07
CA ALA A 196 -19.12 30.59 -16.70
C ALA A 196 -19.36 30.31 -18.19
N GLY A 197 -18.30 29.91 -18.91
CA GLY A 197 -18.39 29.58 -20.34
C GLY A 197 -19.25 28.35 -20.61
N GLN A 198 -19.25 27.38 -19.70
CA GLN A 198 -20.07 26.16 -19.80
C GLN A 198 -21.57 26.43 -19.71
N VAL A 199 -21.98 27.53 -19.08
CA VAL A 199 -23.40 27.92 -18.93
C VAL A 199 -23.84 28.90 -20.01
N ILE A 200 -22.99 29.83 -20.41
CA ILE A 200 -23.35 30.93 -21.31
C ILE A 200 -23.20 30.55 -22.79
N MET A 201 -22.24 29.68 -23.14
CA MET A 201 -22.06 29.27 -24.53
C MET A 201 -23.09 28.20 -24.91
N SER A 202 -23.77 28.40 -26.04
CA SER A 202 -24.68 27.40 -26.61
C SER A 202 -23.93 26.13 -26.99
N HIS A 203 -24.48 24.97 -26.64
CA HIS A 203 -23.98 23.65 -27.03
C HIS A 203 -24.21 23.38 -28.52
#